data_AF-A0A4Q2XKL1-F1
#
_entry.id   AF-A0A4Q2XKL1-F1
#
_cell.length_a   1.000
_cell.length_b   1.000
_cell.length_c   1.000
_cell.angle_alpha   90.00
_cell.angle_beta   90.00
_cell.angle_gamma   90.00
#
_symmetry.space_group_name_H-M   'P 1'
#
loop_
_entity.id
_entity.type
_entity.pdbx_description
1 polymer ?
#
loop_
_entity_poly.entity_id
_entity_poly.type
_entity_poly.pdbx_seq_one_letter_code
_entity_poly.pdbx_strand_id
1 'polypeptide(L)'
;MAGNLKLVRSFFPERLPPVEIQVETNSGERLDAYLASQLADLSRSRIQTLIRDQFILVNGNPAKPRDGVKAGDRISVALPEAVPDKAQPQD
;
A
#
# COMPACT_ATOMS: atom_id res chain seq x y z
N MET A 1 6.25 46.39 -12.76
CA MET A 1 7.18 45.23 -12.82
C MET A 1 6.45 44.07 -12.15
N ALA A 2 5.68 43.28 -12.92
CA ALA A 2 5.96 41.87 -13.25
C ALA A 2 6.33 41.02 -12.01
N GLY A 3 5.56 40.02 -11.56
CA GLY A 3 4.33 39.43 -12.08
C GLY A 3 3.75 38.44 -11.06
N ASN A 4 2.44 38.27 -11.12
CA ASN A 4 1.73 37.18 -10.46
C ASN A 4 2.28 35.83 -10.93
N LEU A 5 2.74 34.97 -10.03
CA LEU A 5 2.89 33.55 -10.33
C LEU A 5 1.65 32.82 -9.81
N LYS A 6 0.56 32.93 -10.58
CA LYS A 6 -0.45 31.87 -10.61
C LYS A 6 0.12 30.74 -11.45
N LEU A 7 -0.14 29.51 -11.00
CA LEU A 7 -0.16 28.28 -11.78
C LEU A 7 1.19 27.56 -11.96
N VAL A 8 1.41 26.53 -11.14
CA VAL A 8 1.37 25.14 -11.62
C VAL A 8 0.71 24.30 -10.53
N ARG A 9 -0.59 24.02 -10.65
CA ARG A 9 -1.03 22.63 -10.80
C ARG A 9 -0.04 21.87 -11.70
N SER A 10 1.11 21.51 -11.14
CA SER A 10 1.82 20.32 -11.57
C SER A 10 0.81 19.21 -11.28
N PHE A 11 -0.02 18.75 -12.22
CA PHE A 11 0.43 17.78 -13.22
C PHE A 11 1.57 16.98 -12.59
N PHE A 12 1.25 16.26 -11.51
CA PHE A 12 1.91 15.01 -11.20
C PHE A 12 1.32 14.03 -12.20
N PRO A 13 1.98 13.76 -13.34
CA PRO A 13 1.60 12.58 -14.09
C PRO A 13 1.91 11.38 -13.17
N GLU A 14 1.11 10.32 -13.26
CA GLU A 14 1.46 8.99 -12.72
C GLU A 14 1.40 8.74 -11.19
N ARG A 15 0.67 9.50 -10.35
CA ARG A 15 0.28 8.90 -9.04
C ARG A 15 -0.81 7.87 -9.30
N LEU A 16 -0.43 6.59 -9.40
CA LEU A 16 -1.41 5.51 -9.37
C LEU A 16 -2.30 5.72 -8.14
N PRO A 17 -3.64 5.75 -8.31
CA PRO A 17 -4.52 5.85 -7.17
C PRO A 17 -4.23 4.67 -6.23
N PRO A 18 -4.26 4.88 -4.90
CA PRO A 18 -4.06 3.78 -3.97
C PRO A 18 -5.11 2.71 -4.22
N VAL A 19 -4.67 1.45 -4.20
CA VAL A 19 -5.56 0.30 -4.29
C VAL A 19 -6.27 0.17 -2.94
N GLU A 20 -7.59 0.12 -2.96
CA GLU A 20 -8.42 -0.06 -1.78
C GLU A 20 -8.86 -1.52 -1.70
N ILE A 21 -8.55 -2.17 -0.58
CA ILE A 21 -8.94 -3.55 -0.29
C ILE A 21 -9.89 -3.53 0.91
N GLN A 22 -11.10 -4.05 0.72
CA GLN A 22 -12.05 -4.20 1.81
C GLN A 22 -12.02 -5.62 2.35
N VAL A 23 -11.83 -5.76 3.66
CA VAL A 23 -11.85 -7.07 4.31
C VAL A 23 -13.30 -7.53 4.45
N GLU A 24 -13.69 -8.57 3.71
CA GLU A 24 -15.08 -9.07 3.73
C GLU A 24 -15.40 -9.91 4.97
N THR A 25 -14.44 -10.70 5.45
CA THR A 25 -14.63 -11.64 6.55
C THR A 25 -13.52 -11.53 7.58
N ASN A 26 -13.85 -11.86 8.83
CA ASN A 26 -12.91 -11.76 9.93
C ASN A 26 -12.03 -13.01 9.96
N SER A 27 -10.89 -12.96 9.27
CA SER A 27 -9.97 -14.10 9.20
C SER A 27 -9.11 -14.24 10.46
N GLY A 28 -8.93 -13.15 11.21
CA GLY A 28 -7.97 -13.10 12.33
C GLY A 28 -6.51 -13.26 11.89
N GLU A 29 -6.26 -13.26 10.58
CA GLU A 29 -4.92 -13.34 10.01
C GLU A 29 -4.17 -12.04 10.25
N ARG A 30 -2.85 -12.15 10.26
CA ARG A 30 -1.97 -10.98 10.26
C ARG A 30 -2.15 -10.18 8.98
N LEU A 31 -2.10 -8.87 9.07
CA LEU A 31 -2.21 -7.94 7.95
C LEU A 31 -1.24 -8.28 6.81
N ASP A 32 0.01 -8.60 7.12
CA ASP A 32 0.99 -8.98 6.10
C ASP A 32 0.68 -10.33 5.42
N ALA A 33 0.11 -11.28 6.16
CA ALA A 33 -0.33 -12.56 5.62
C ALA A 33 -1.57 -12.40 4.72
N TYR A 34 -2.54 -11.62 5.19
CA TYR A 34 -3.76 -11.31 4.44
C TYR A 34 -3.43 -10.58 3.13
N LEU A 35 -2.60 -9.53 3.17
CA LEU A 35 -2.25 -8.80 1.96
C LEU A 35 -1.42 -9.62 0.98
N ALA A 36 -0.60 -10.57 1.44
CA ALA A 36 0.15 -11.46 0.56
C ALA A 36 -0.75 -12.44 -0.19
N SER A 37 -1.95 -12.75 0.33
CA SER A 37 -2.94 -13.56 -0.38
C SER A 37 -3.75 -12.73 -1.39
N GLN A 38 -3.97 -11.45 -1.10
CA GLN A 38 -4.70 -10.52 -1.98
C GLN A 38 -3.81 -9.94 -3.10
N LEU A 39 -2.53 -9.67 -2.81
CA LEU A 39 -1.57 -9.04 -3.71
C LEU A 39 -0.48 -10.04 -4.09
N ALA A 40 -0.80 -10.95 -5.01
CA ALA A 40 0.08 -12.04 -5.42
C ALA A 40 1.44 -11.57 -5.97
N ASP A 41 1.51 -10.34 -6.49
CA ASP A 41 2.75 -9.73 -7.01
C ASP A 41 3.69 -9.23 -5.90
N LEU A 42 3.25 -9.21 -4.63
CA LEU A 42 4.03 -8.72 -3.51
C LEU A 42 4.36 -9.83 -2.52
N SER A 43 5.65 -9.99 -2.25
CA SER A 43 6.11 -10.86 -1.16
C SER A 43 5.70 -10.31 0.21
N ARG A 44 5.61 -11.19 1.21
CA ARG A 44 5.36 -10.79 2.62
C ARG A 44 6.38 -9.78 3.13
N SER A 45 7.66 -9.93 2.79
CA SER A 45 8.71 -9.00 3.22
C SER A 45 8.53 -7.62 2.57
N ARG A 46 8.12 -7.57 1.29
CA ARG A 46 7.79 -6.32 0.60
C ARG A 46 6.60 -5.62 1.25
N ILE A 47 5.53 -6.36 1.53
CA ILE A 47 4.34 -5.86 2.24
C ILE A 47 4.71 -5.31 3.62
N GLN A 48 5.51 -6.04 4.40
CA GLN A 48 5.98 -5.58 5.70
C GLN A 48 6.73 -4.25 5.62
N THR A 49 7.57 -4.07 4.60
CA THR A 49 8.28 -2.81 4.36
C THR A 49 7.30 -1.70 4.00
N LEU A 50 6.36 -1.94 3.09
CA LEU A 50 5.34 -0.95 2.71
C LEU A 50 4.46 -0.52 3.91
N ILE A 51 4.13 -1.44 4.82
CA ILE A 51 3.41 -1.13 6.06
C ILE A 51 4.26 -0.23 6.97
N ARG A 52 5.54 -0.58 7.19
CA ARG A 52 6.46 0.23 8.02
C ARG A 52 6.68 1.63 7.44
N ASP A 53 6.75 1.72 6.13
CA ASP A 53 6.95 2.97 5.39
C ASP A 53 5.65 3.77 5.21
N GLN A 54 4.53 3.30 5.80
CA GLN A 54 3.21 3.95 5.77
C GLN A 54 2.60 4.09 4.37
N PHE A 55 3.05 3.27 3.42
CA PHE A 55 2.38 3.09 2.12
C PHE A 55 1.12 2.23 2.22
N ILE A 56 0.95 1.50 3.33
CA ILE A 56 -0.23 0.69 3.62
C ILE A 56 -0.88 1.19 4.91
N LEU A 57 -2.15 1.58 4.81
CA LEU A 57 -2.94 2.12 5.92
C LEU A 57 -4.19 1.28 6.13
N VAL A 58 -4.63 1.15 7.38
CA VAL A 58 -5.89 0.50 7.73
C VAL A 58 -6.84 1.54 8.30
N ASN A 59 -7.99 1.71 7.65
CA ASN A 59 -8.98 2.74 7.94
C ASN A 59 -8.34 4.15 7.99
N GLY A 60 -7.35 4.41 7.12
CA GLY A 60 -6.59 5.66 7.06
C GLY A 60 -5.51 5.84 8.15
N ASN A 61 -5.26 4.84 9.00
CA ASN A 61 -4.26 4.91 10.07
C ASN A 61 -3.06 4.00 9.79
N PRO A 62 -1.84 4.35 10.27
CA PRO A 62 -0.69 3.45 10.24
C PRO A 62 -0.97 2.15 10.98
N ALA A 63 -0.63 1.03 10.35
CA ALA A 63 -0.79 -0.30 10.93
C ALA A 63 0.56 -0.98 11.15
N LYS A 64 0.58 -2.11 11.85
CA LYS A 64 1.75 -2.98 11.99
C LYS A 64 1.52 -4.26 11.19
N PRO A 65 2.59 -4.87 10.64
CA PRO A 65 2.42 -6.10 9.86
C PRO A 65 1.75 -7.26 10.60
N ARG A 66 1.91 -7.30 11.93
CA ARG A 66 1.36 -8.33 12.80
C ARG A 66 -0.06 -8.04 13.29
N ASP A 67 -0.63 -6.88 12.97
CA ASP A 67 -1.99 -6.56 13.39
C ASP A 67 -2.97 -7.51 12.72
N GLY A 68 -4.03 -7.90 13.43
CA GLY A 68 -5.07 -8.77 12.88
C GLY A 68 -6.05 -8.00 12.00
N VAL A 69 -6.39 -8.53 10.83
CA VAL A 69 -7.42 -7.95 9.95
C VAL A 69 -8.82 -8.30 10.45
N LYS A 70 -9.75 -7.35 10.34
CA LYS A 70 -11.16 -7.51 10.74
C LYS A 70 -12.09 -7.26 9.57
N ALA A 71 -13.22 -7.97 9.56
CA ALA A 71 -14.29 -7.68 8.61
C ALA A 71 -14.70 -6.19 8.68
N GLY A 72 -14.79 -5.55 7.53
CA GLY A 72 -15.09 -4.12 7.38
C GLY A 72 -13.87 -3.20 7.37
N ASP A 73 -12.66 -3.68 7.67
CA ASP A 73 -11.45 -2.88 7.53
C ASP A 73 -11.23 -2.47 6.07
N ARG A 74 -10.84 -1.20 5.88
CA ARG A 74 -10.45 -0.64 4.59
C ARG A 74 -8.95 -0.47 4.55
N ILE A 75 -8.29 -1.20 3.68
CA ILE A 75 -6.83 -1.19 3.56
C ILE A 75 -6.47 -0.42 2.31
N SER A 76 -5.82 0.74 2.49
CA SER A 76 -5.33 1.57 1.40
C SER A 76 -3.87 1.21 1.11
N VAL A 77 -3.55 0.84 -0.13
CA VAL A 77 -2.21 0.45 -0.58
C VAL A 77 -1.73 1.42 -1.66
N ALA A 78 -0.82 2.32 -1.29
CA ALA A 78 -0.19 3.27 -2.19
C ALA A 78 1.18 2.73 -2.62
N LEU A 79 1.21 1.92 -3.69
CA LEU A 79 2.49 1.40 -4.19
C LEU A 79 3.32 2.56 -4.77
N PRO A 80 4.54 2.81 -4.27
CA PRO A 80 5.45 3.74 -4.95
C PRO A 80 5.83 3.15 -6.32
N GLU A 81 6.23 3.98 -7.29
CA GLU A 81 6.69 3.59 -8.63
C GLU A 81 7.93 2.64 -8.65
N ALA A 82 8.35 2.13 -7.49
CA ALA A 82 9.47 1.22 -7.36
C ALA A 82 9.19 -0.10 -8.09
N VAL A 83 9.88 -0.20 -9.23
CA VAL A 83 10.23 -1.33 -10.10
C VAL A 83 9.98 -2.70 -9.46
N PRO A 84 9.35 -3.66 -10.18
CA PRO A 84 9.05 -4.98 -9.64
C PRO A 84 10.31 -5.63 -9.06
N ASP A 85 10.22 -6.04 -7.78
CA ASP A 85 11.14 -7.00 -7.20
C ASP A 85 10.91 -8.33 -7.94
N LYS A 86 11.60 -8.50 -9.07
CA LYS A 86 11.85 -9.83 -9.62
C LYS A 86 12.65 -10.56 -8.55
N ALA A 87 11.96 -11.26 -7.66
CA ALA A 87 12.56 -12.27 -6.81
C ALA A 87 13.21 -13.30 -7.75
N GLN A 88 14.53 -13.19 -7.95
CA GLN A 88 15.27 -14.33 -8.48
C GLN A 88 15.26 -15.40 -7.39
N PRO A 89 14.93 -16.66 -7.72
CA PRO A 89 15.09 -17.76 -6.77
C PRO A 89 16.58 -17.85 -6.41
N GLN A 90 16.89 -17.87 -5.12
CA GLN A 90 18.19 -18.34 -4.64
C GLN A 90 18.06 -19.85 -4.39
N ASP A 91 19.02 -20.60 -4.94
CA ASP A 91 19.19 -22.06 -4.94
C ASP A 91 18.76 -22.78 -3.66
#